data_AF-A0A7V9L4K6-F1
#
_entry.id   AF-A0A7V9L4K6-F1
#
_cell.length_a   1.000
_cell.length_b   1.000
_cell.length_c   1.000
_cell.angle_alpha   90.00
_cell.angle_beta   90.00
_cell.angle_gamma   90.00
#
_symmetry.space_group_name_H-M   'P 1'
#
loop_
_entity.id
_entity.type
_entity.pdbx_description
1 polymer ?
#
loop_
_entity_poly.entity_id
_entity_poly.type
_entity_poly.pdbx_seq_one_letter_code
_entity_poly.pdbx_strand_id
1 'polypeptide(L)'
;MSRTIYLELVATSRMANDLTIGGLFVNDKTLTLQEQCEIIVFNDGGQLELPAKAVYVDGNGGVGLEVIGFGEDLRAKIAALLEAGVAAAAEAATAEPATSDVARLATGSAEHELAPETGTAEPAERTDDGPEAALEADDASEAADGEEGSEHKTLHERLRGLPLVEQIKRAKGGTVTERTLLERLYGKNVWEALLRNPALTAPEVARIARMGSLPRPLLEIVLANGTWIQIPEVRRALLSNPRLGTDQIMKLLRMMTKQELKIATMQTAYSMAVRSQAKTLLKAEGG
;
A
#
# COMPACT_ATOMS: atom_id res chain seq x y z
N MET A 1 20.72 2.96 -25.88
CA MET A 1 19.66 3.24 -24.90
C MET A 1 20.13 2.62 -23.60
N SER A 2 20.56 3.42 -22.64
CA SER A 2 20.94 2.92 -21.31
C SER A 2 19.67 2.48 -20.59
N ARG A 3 19.69 1.30 -19.98
CA ARG A 3 18.52 0.68 -19.35
C ARG A 3 18.48 1.07 -17.87
N THR A 4 17.35 1.55 -17.37
CA THR A 4 17.21 1.99 -15.96
C THR A 4 16.39 1.00 -15.14
N ILE A 5 16.89 0.58 -13.98
CA ILE A 5 16.29 -0.40 -13.06
C ILE A 5 15.99 0.28 -11.72
N TYR A 6 14.75 0.19 -11.25
CA TYR A 6 14.31 0.82 -10.00
C TYR A 6 14.21 -0.20 -8.88
N LEU A 7 14.84 0.06 -7.73
CA LEU A 7 14.90 -0.87 -6.60
C LEU A 7 14.61 -0.17 -5.28
N GLU A 8 13.64 -0.71 -4.54
CA GLU A 8 13.30 -0.28 -3.19
C GLU A 8 14.29 -0.92 -2.19
N LEU A 9 15.11 -0.11 -1.53
CA LEU A 9 16.04 -0.56 -0.49
C LEU A 9 15.32 -0.60 0.86
N VAL A 10 15.11 -1.81 1.38
CA VAL A 10 14.69 -2.00 2.77
C VAL A 10 15.94 -2.26 3.61
N ALA A 11 16.08 -1.56 4.75
CA ALA A 11 17.30 -1.55 5.58
C ALA A 11 17.82 -2.94 6.00
N THR A 12 16.95 -3.96 6.07
CA THR A 12 17.32 -5.33 6.46
C THR A 12 17.38 -6.30 5.26
N SER A 13 17.22 -5.80 4.04
CA SER A 13 17.18 -6.65 2.85
C SER A 13 18.58 -7.13 2.46
N ARG A 14 18.64 -8.36 1.93
CA ARG A 14 19.87 -8.91 1.31
C ARG A 14 20.42 -7.98 0.22
N MET A 15 19.53 -7.32 -0.52
CA MET A 15 19.88 -6.36 -1.56
C MET A 15 20.64 -5.15 -1.02
N ALA A 16 20.27 -4.64 0.16
CA ALA A 16 21.00 -3.56 0.83
C ALA A 16 22.43 -3.99 1.20
N ASN A 17 22.58 -5.20 1.76
CA ASN A 17 23.89 -5.74 2.12
C ASN A 17 24.76 -6.00 0.89
N ASP A 18 24.20 -6.60 -0.16
CA ASP A 18 24.95 -6.87 -1.40
C ASP A 18 25.44 -5.54 -2.01
N LEU A 19 24.59 -4.50 -2.01
CA LEU A 19 24.92 -3.17 -2.55
C LEU A 19 26.05 -2.48 -1.78
N THR A 20 26.17 -2.72 -0.47
CA THR A 20 27.32 -2.21 0.33
C THR A 20 28.65 -2.85 -0.03
N ILE A 21 28.65 -3.96 -0.78
CA ILE A 21 29.83 -4.66 -1.29
C ILE A 21 30.04 -4.35 -2.79
N GLY A 22 29.13 -3.58 -3.41
CA GLY A 22 29.19 -3.19 -4.82
C GLY A 22 28.55 -4.19 -5.79
N GLY A 23 27.91 -5.24 -5.28
CA GLY A 23 27.19 -6.24 -6.08
C GLY A 23 25.69 -6.18 -5.83
N LEU A 24 24.89 -6.59 -6.80
CA LEU A 24 23.43 -6.61 -6.64
C LEU A 24 22.83 -7.72 -7.50
N PHE A 25 21.87 -8.47 -6.97
CA PHE A 25 21.14 -9.47 -7.73
C PHE A 25 19.70 -9.03 -7.98
N VAL A 26 19.30 -8.95 -9.25
CA VAL A 26 17.94 -8.59 -9.68
C VAL A 26 17.32 -9.72 -10.49
N ASN A 27 16.02 -9.90 -10.38
CA ASN A 27 15.29 -10.85 -11.22
C ASN A 27 14.77 -10.13 -12.47
N ASP A 28 15.69 -9.79 -13.38
CA ASP A 28 15.38 -9.12 -14.64
C ASP A 28 15.76 -10.02 -15.82
N LYS A 29 14.74 -10.57 -16.47
CA LYS A 29 14.86 -11.52 -17.58
C LYS A 29 15.35 -10.91 -18.89
N THR A 30 15.58 -9.61 -18.90
CA THR A 30 15.75 -8.85 -20.13
C THR A 30 17.11 -8.20 -20.29
N LEU A 31 17.96 -8.25 -19.24
CA LEU A 31 19.35 -7.80 -19.28
C LEU A 31 20.25 -8.90 -19.86
N THR A 32 21.18 -8.48 -20.70
CA THR A 32 22.19 -9.36 -21.31
C THR A 32 23.54 -9.22 -20.61
N LEU A 33 24.38 -10.25 -20.71
CA LEU A 33 25.71 -10.24 -20.11
C LEU A 33 26.56 -9.09 -20.67
N GLN A 34 27.29 -8.38 -19.80
CA GLN A 34 28.08 -7.17 -20.08
C GLN A 34 27.30 -5.89 -20.42
N GLU A 35 25.96 -5.93 -20.39
CA GLU A 35 25.13 -4.74 -20.64
C GLU A 35 25.28 -3.72 -19.51
N GLN A 36 25.49 -2.46 -19.88
CA GLN A 36 25.52 -1.34 -18.93
C GLN A 36 24.09 -0.86 -18.69
N CYS A 37 23.76 -0.67 -17.42
CA CYS A 37 22.47 -0.23 -16.94
C CYS A 37 22.65 0.79 -15.82
N GLU A 38 21.62 1.56 -15.57
CA GLU A 38 21.54 2.51 -14.49
C GLU A 38 20.60 1.95 -13.43
N ILE A 39 21.03 1.92 -12.19
CA ILE A 39 20.23 1.43 -11.07
C ILE A 39 19.82 2.63 -10.22
N ILE A 40 18.53 2.83 -10.07
CA ILE A 40 17.97 3.84 -9.16
C ILE A 40 17.51 3.11 -7.91
N VAL A 41 18.30 3.25 -6.84
CA VAL A 41 17.94 2.72 -5.52
C VAL A 41 17.23 3.80 -4.72
N PHE A 42 16.09 3.48 -4.11
CA PHE A 42 15.31 4.44 -3.35
C PHE A 42 14.81 3.85 -2.03
N ASN A 43 14.60 4.74 -1.06
CA ASN A 43 14.04 4.46 0.25
C ASN A 43 13.21 5.69 0.69
N ASP A 44 12.53 5.61 1.83
CA ASP A 44 11.74 6.72 2.40
C ASP A 44 12.59 7.99 2.65
N GLY A 45 13.91 7.84 2.75
CA GLY A 45 14.88 8.93 2.92
C GLY A 45 15.46 9.53 1.63
N GLY A 46 15.14 9.00 0.44
CA GLY A 46 15.63 9.55 -0.84
C GLY A 46 15.90 8.50 -1.93
N GLN A 47 16.52 8.93 -3.03
CA GLN A 47 16.95 8.05 -4.12
C GLN A 47 18.40 8.33 -4.54
N LEU A 48 19.08 7.31 -5.04
CA LEU A 48 20.47 7.37 -5.52
C LEU A 48 20.60 6.59 -6.82
N GLU A 49 21.23 7.22 -7.81
CA GLU A 49 21.48 6.64 -9.13
C GLU A 49 22.89 6.05 -9.18
N LEU A 50 22.99 4.80 -9.62
CA LEU A 50 24.19 3.99 -9.60
C LEU A 50 24.39 3.36 -10.98
N PRO A 51 25.41 3.76 -11.75
CA PRO A 51 25.75 3.07 -12.98
C PRO A 51 26.23 1.65 -12.62
N ALA A 52 25.75 0.65 -13.36
CA ALA A 52 26.06 -0.74 -13.10
C ALA A 52 26.17 -1.56 -14.39
N LYS A 53 26.78 -2.74 -14.28
CA LYS A 53 27.00 -3.64 -15.39
C LYS A 53 26.57 -5.05 -15.04
N ALA A 54 25.86 -5.71 -15.95
CA ALA A 54 25.54 -7.12 -15.82
C ALA A 54 26.80 -7.97 -15.97
N VAL A 55 27.23 -8.61 -14.88
CA VAL A 55 28.39 -9.50 -14.84
C VAL A 55 28.00 -10.97 -14.77
N TYR A 56 26.74 -11.26 -14.43
CA TYR A 56 26.22 -12.61 -14.35
C TYR A 56 24.76 -12.66 -14.80
N VAL A 57 24.38 -13.68 -15.56
CA VAL A 57 22.99 -13.96 -15.95
C VAL A 57 22.74 -15.45 -15.72
N ASP A 58 21.78 -15.77 -14.87
CA ASP A 58 21.31 -17.13 -14.61
C ASP A 58 20.25 -17.56 -15.64
N GLY A 59 20.17 -18.85 -15.95
CA GLY A 59 19.18 -19.43 -16.86
C GLY A 59 17.73 -19.30 -16.36
N ASN A 60 17.53 -19.01 -15.07
CA ASN A 60 16.22 -18.69 -14.48
C ASN A 60 15.83 -17.20 -14.59
N GLY A 61 16.70 -16.34 -15.16
CA GLY A 61 16.42 -14.92 -15.36
C GLY A 61 16.88 -14.00 -14.23
N GLY A 62 17.73 -14.48 -13.33
CA GLY A 62 18.40 -13.67 -12.33
C GLY A 62 19.69 -13.06 -12.88
N VAL A 63 19.97 -11.80 -12.58
CA VAL A 63 21.10 -11.05 -13.12
C VAL A 63 21.90 -10.46 -11.97
N GLY A 64 23.18 -10.76 -11.95
CA GLY A 64 24.16 -10.13 -11.07
C GLY A 64 24.71 -8.87 -11.73
N LEU A 65 24.49 -7.74 -11.06
CA LEU A 65 24.93 -6.41 -11.43
C LEU A 65 26.11 -6.00 -10.55
N GLU A 66 27.15 -5.45 -11.15
CA GLU A 66 28.29 -4.83 -10.48
C GLU A 66 28.19 -3.31 -10.65
N VAL A 67 28.26 -2.56 -9.56
CA VAL A 67 28.22 -1.08 -9.60
C VAL A 67 29.54 -0.55 -10.16
N ILE A 68 29.45 0.22 -11.24
CA ILE A 68 30.58 0.86 -11.89
C ILE A 68 31.02 2.05 -11.05
N GLY A 69 32.32 2.14 -10.73
CA GLY A 69 32.86 3.26 -9.95
C GLY A 69 32.55 3.16 -8.45
N PHE A 70 32.40 1.94 -7.92
CA PHE A 70 32.24 1.68 -6.49
C PHE A 70 33.48 2.13 -5.69
N GLY A 71 33.45 3.37 -5.20
CA GLY A 71 34.48 3.98 -4.35
C GLY A 71 33.94 4.41 -2.98
N GLU A 72 34.80 5.03 -2.15
CA GLU A 72 34.43 5.48 -0.80
C GLU A 72 33.26 6.48 -0.81
N ASP A 73 33.22 7.39 -1.78
CA ASP A 73 32.14 8.39 -1.91
C ASP A 73 30.78 7.76 -2.18
N LEU A 74 30.73 6.74 -3.05
CA LEU A 74 29.48 6.06 -3.40
C LEU A 74 28.99 5.19 -2.25
N ARG A 75 29.93 4.52 -1.57
CA ARG A 75 29.66 3.74 -0.36
C ARG A 75 29.10 4.62 0.76
N ALA A 76 29.65 5.82 0.95
CA ALA A 76 29.15 6.78 1.94
C ALA A 76 27.71 7.23 1.60
N LYS A 77 27.41 7.47 0.31
CA LYS A 77 26.05 7.82 -0.14
C LYS A 77 25.05 6.68 0.05
N ILE A 78 25.43 5.43 -0.25
CA ILE A 78 24.58 4.25 -0.03
C ILE A 78 24.32 4.04 1.46
N ALA A 79 25.35 4.18 2.31
CA ALA A 79 25.21 4.08 3.76
C ALA A 79 24.29 5.18 4.32
N ALA A 80 24.46 6.43 3.87
CA ALA A 80 23.60 7.55 4.26
C ALA A 80 22.14 7.32 3.85
N LEU A 81 21.89 6.74 2.68
CA LEU A 81 20.55 6.39 2.21
C LEU A 81 19.90 5.29 3.06
N LEU A 82 20.69 4.30 3.50
CA LEU A 82 20.22 3.24 4.39
C LEU A 82 19.91 3.78 5.80
N GLU A 83 20.80 4.61 6.36
CA GLU A 83 20.60 5.28 7.65
C GLU A 83 19.40 6.22 7.63
N ALA A 84 19.23 7.01 6.57
CA ALA A 84 18.06 7.88 6.38
C ALA A 84 16.75 7.07 6.32
N GLY A 85 16.79 5.87 5.75
CA GLY A 85 15.66 4.94 5.77
C GLY A 85 15.34 4.38 7.15
N VAL A 86 16.36 4.03 7.94
CA VAL A 86 16.17 3.57 9.33
C VAL A 86 15.64 4.70 10.19
N ALA A 87 16.14 5.92 10.01
CA ALA A 87 15.65 7.11 10.71
C ALA A 87 14.21 7.44 10.33
N ALA A 88 13.85 7.42 9.04
CA ALA A 88 12.48 7.64 8.58
C ALA A 88 11.51 6.55 9.09
N ALA A 89 11.94 5.28 9.11
CA ALA A 89 11.16 4.18 9.67
C ALA A 89 11.01 4.28 11.21
N ALA A 90 12.02 4.83 11.90
CA ALA A 90 11.97 5.08 13.33
C ALA A 90 11.09 6.30 13.69
N GLU A 91 11.13 7.35 12.88
CA GLU A 91 10.32 8.57 13.04
C GLU A 91 8.84 8.32 12.73
N ALA A 92 8.54 7.45 11.75
CA ALA A 92 7.20 6.93 11.51
C ALA A 92 6.68 6.01 12.64
N ALA A 93 7.57 5.46 13.46
CA ALA A 93 7.23 4.60 14.60
C ALA A 93 7.08 5.36 15.94
N THR A 94 7.64 6.57 16.06
CA THR A 94 7.52 7.44 17.25
C THR A 94 6.36 8.44 17.18
N ALA A 95 5.66 8.55 16.06
CA ALA A 95 4.42 9.32 15.97
C ALA A 95 3.24 8.55 16.61
N GLU A 96 3.09 8.69 17.93
CA GLU A 96 1.87 8.26 18.64
C GLU A 96 0.64 9.08 18.20
N PRO A 97 -0.57 8.46 18.21
CA PRO A 97 -1.82 9.11 17.83
C PRO A 97 -2.27 10.06 18.95
N ALA A 98 -2.46 11.34 18.61
CA ALA A 98 -3.12 12.29 19.50
C ALA A 98 -4.55 11.83 19.82
N THR A 99 -4.74 11.38 21.05
CA THR A 99 -6.04 11.23 21.70
C THR A 99 -6.43 12.58 22.32
N SER A 100 -7.61 13.10 21.98
CA SER A 100 -8.41 13.96 22.85
C SER A 100 -9.87 13.69 22.53
N ASP A 101 -10.57 12.93 23.37
CA ASP A 101 -11.41 13.46 24.46
C ASP A 101 -12.77 13.95 23.96
N VAL A 102 -13.80 13.11 24.14
CA VAL A 102 -15.09 13.49 24.77
C VAL A 102 -15.93 12.23 25.00
N ALA A 103 -15.88 11.69 26.21
CA ALA A 103 -16.94 10.83 26.73
C ALA A 103 -17.05 10.99 28.26
N ARG A 104 -18.02 11.80 28.70
CA ARG A 104 -18.79 11.76 29.96
C ARG A 104 -19.45 13.14 30.15
N LEU A 105 -20.70 13.29 30.58
CA LEU A 105 -21.42 12.54 31.60
C LEU A 105 -22.94 12.88 31.52
N ALA A 106 -23.74 12.01 32.15
CA ALA A 106 -24.92 12.34 32.97
C ALA A 106 -26.31 11.94 32.44
N THR A 107 -26.76 10.79 32.93
CA THR A 107 -28.14 10.48 33.31
C THR A 107 -28.49 11.16 34.65
N GLY A 108 -29.68 11.74 34.78
CA GLY A 108 -30.27 12.16 36.07
C GLY A 108 -31.54 12.99 35.89
N SER A 109 -32.68 12.42 36.30
CA SER A 109 -34.05 12.95 36.20
C SER A 109 -34.37 14.10 37.16
N ALA A 110 -35.34 14.94 36.75
CA ALA A 110 -36.33 15.74 37.51
C ALA A 110 -35.76 16.82 38.47
N GLU A 111 -36.35 18.00 38.66
CA GLU A 111 -37.74 18.46 38.69
C GLU A 111 -37.79 19.99 38.41
N HIS A 112 -38.99 20.52 38.09
CA HIS A 112 -39.55 21.81 38.57
C HIS A 112 -38.88 23.15 38.14
N GLU A 113 -39.52 24.25 37.74
CA GLU A 113 -40.89 24.68 37.38
C GLU A 113 -40.74 26.10 36.77
N LEU A 114 -41.81 26.62 36.18
CA LEU A 114 -42.10 28.04 35.85
C LEU A 114 -41.61 28.61 34.50
N ALA A 115 -42.54 28.53 33.54
CA ALA A 115 -42.81 29.53 32.49
C ALA A 115 -43.28 30.88 33.14
N PRO A 116 -43.71 31.94 32.40
CA PRO A 116 -43.88 32.12 30.94
C PRO A 116 -43.28 33.49 30.49
N GLU A 117 -43.35 34.06 29.28
CA GLU A 117 -44.46 34.44 28.39
C GLU A 117 -43.83 35.14 27.14
N THR A 118 -44.47 35.02 25.98
CA THR A 118 -44.54 36.00 24.86
C THR A 118 -43.26 36.32 24.05
N GLY A 119 -43.24 36.33 22.72
CA GLY A 119 -44.27 36.19 21.70
C GLY A 119 -43.68 36.59 20.33
N THR A 120 -44.20 36.00 19.25
CA THR A 120 -44.31 36.54 17.87
C THR A 120 -42.98 36.94 17.16
N ALA A 121 -42.67 36.63 15.90
CA ALA A 121 -43.46 36.31 14.72
C ALA A 121 -42.53 35.70 13.64
N GLU A 122 -43.05 34.79 12.84
CA GLU A 122 -42.63 34.58 11.45
C GLU A 122 -43.14 35.79 10.61
N PRO A 123 -42.53 36.14 9.46
CA PRO A 123 -42.94 35.49 8.21
C PRO A 123 -41.92 35.42 7.04
N ALA A 124 -42.06 34.36 6.24
CA ALA A 124 -42.21 34.30 4.77
C ALA A 124 -41.32 35.08 3.76
N GLU A 125 -40.72 34.29 2.86
CA GLU A 125 -40.72 34.33 1.37
C GLU A 125 -40.84 35.65 0.56
N ARG A 126 -39.92 35.83 -0.42
CA ARG A 126 -40.14 36.22 -1.85
C ARG A 126 -38.80 36.24 -2.60
N THR A 127 -38.50 35.32 -3.52
CA THR A 127 -38.69 35.33 -5.00
C THR A 127 -37.95 36.42 -5.80
N ASP A 128 -37.17 35.91 -6.78
CA ASP A 128 -36.95 36.38 -8.15
C ASP A 128 -35.98 37.55 -8.42
N ASP A 129 -34.86 37.26 -9.11
CA ASP A 129 -34.58 37.73 -10.49
C ASP A 129 -33.20 37.19 -10.96
N GLY A 130 -33.13 36.67 -12.19
CA GLY A 130 -31.87 36.41 -12.93
C GLY A 130 -31.27 37.72 -13.48
N PRO A 131 -30.13 37.72 -14.21
CA PRO A 131 -29.94 36.88 -15.40
C PRO A 131 -28.51 36.35 -15.65
N GLU A 132 -28.41 35.46 -16.64
CA GLU A 132 -27.19 35.06 -17.37
C GLU A 132 -26.50 36.24 -18.10
N ALA A 133 -25.16 36.27 -18.08
CA ALA A 133 -24.26 36.72 -19.15
C ALA A 133 -22.82 36.30 -18.77
N ALA A 134 -22.20 35.30 -19.42
CA ALA A 134 -21.46 35.40 -20.68
C ALA A 134 -20.25 36.37 -20.63
N LEU A 135 -19.06 35.83 -20.32
CA LEU A 135 -17.77 36.41 -20.69
C LEU A 135 -16.80 35.29 -21.07
N GLU A 136 -16.56 35.15 -22.38
CA GLU A 136 -15.43 34.45 -22.97
C GLU A 136 -14.26 35.42 -23.20
N ALA A 137 -13.06 34.82 -23.15
CA ALA A 137 -11.87 35.08 -23.98
C ALA A 137 -10.76 36.06 -23.52
N ASP A 138 -9.57 35.44 -23.53
CA ASP A 138 -8.21 35.92 -23.85
C ASP A 138 -7.43 36.80 -22.86
N ASP A 139 -6.42 36.19 -22.24
CA ASP A 139 -5.05 36.72 -22.36
C ASP A 139 -4.07 35.54 -22.56
N ALA A 140 -3.58 35.44 -23.79
CA ALA A 140 -2.48 34.58 -24.18
C ALA A 140 -1.17 35.34 -23.96
N SER A 141 -0.26 34.79 -23.17
CA SER A 141 1.16 35.15 -23.24
C SER A 141 2.00 33.89 -23.45
N GLU A 142 2.28 33.57 -24.71
CA GLU A 142 3.38 32.70 -25.11
C GLU A 142 4.64 33.54 -25.33
N ALA A 143 5.73 33.13 -24.69
CA ALA A 143 7.10 33.14 -25.19
C ALA A 143 7.87 32.15 -24.30
N ALA A 144 8.10 30.90 -24.72
CA ALA A 144 9.24 30.44 -25.53
C ALA A 144 10.57 31.00 -24.97
N ASP A 145 11.58 30.22 -24.57
CA ASP A 145 12.08 28.98 -25.16
C ASP A 145 13.14 28.37 -24.22
N GLY A 146 13.29 27.03 -24.26
CA GLY A 146 14.54 26.33 -23.93
C GLY A 146 14.88 26.01 -22.47
N GLU A 147 14.39 24.87 -21.96
CA GLU A 147 15.25 23.88 -21.29
C GLU A 147 14.54 22.51 -21.28
N GLU A 148 14.96 21.64 -22.19
CA GLU A 148 14.60 20.22 -22.26
C GLU A 148 15.13 19.47 -21.03
N GLY A 149 14.51 19.68 -19.88
CA GLY A 149 14.53 18.73 -18.78
C GLY A 149 13.37 17.79 -18.98
N SER A 150 13.56 16.67 -19.67
CA SER A 150 12.55 15.62 -19.80
C SER A 150 12.08 15.23 -18.39
N GLU A 151 10.93 15.75 -17.97
CA GLU A 151 10.28 15.46 -16.70
C GLU A 151 9.85 13.99 -16.69
N HIS A 152 10.80 13.08 -16.48
CA HIS A 152 10.50 11.72 -16.08
C HIS A 152 10.04 11.76 -14.63
N LYS A 153 8.90 12.41 -14.36
CA LYS A 153 8.20 12.34 -13.09
C LYS A 153 8.10 10.86 -12.75
N THR A 154 8.70 10.49 -11.63
CA THR A 154 8.73 9.10 -11.17
C THR A 154 7.28 8.59 -11.14
N LEU A 155 7.06 7.28 -11.35
CA LEU A 155 5.70 6.72 -11.28
C LEU A 155 5.00 7.12 -9.97
N HIS A 156 5.78 7.24 -8.90
CA HIS A 156 5.32 7.74 -7.61
C HIS A 156 4.81 9.18 -7.69
N GLU A 157 5.57 10.10 -8.28
CA GLU A 157 5.18 11.51 -8.45
C GLU A 157 3.96 11.65 -9.36
N ARG A 158 3.90 10.90 -10.45
CA ARG A 158 2.73 10.88 -11.34
C ARG A 158 1.48 10.38 -10.63
N LEU A 159 1.63 9.47 -9.68
CA LEU A 159 0.53 8.92 -8.90
C LEU A 159 0.16 9.77 -7.69
N ARG A 160 1.02 10.69 -7.27
CA ARG A 160 0.80 11.57 -6.11
C ARG A 160 -0.11 12.74 -6.52
N GLY A 161 -1.24 12.88 -5.84
CA GLY A 161 -2.19 13.98 -6.08
C GLY A 161 -3.24 13.73 -7.17
N LEU A 162 -3.44 12.49 -7.65
CA LEU A 162 -4.55 12.22 -8.57
C LEU A 162 -5.90 12.50 -7.90
N PRO A 163 -6.88 13.02 -8.65
CA PRO A 163 -8.26 13.05 -8.17
C PRO A 163 -8.81 11.62 -8.00
N LEU A 164 -9.76 11.44 -7.07
CA LEU A 164 -10.32 10.12 -6.72
C LEU A 164 -10.82 9.32 -7.92
N VAL A 165 -11.45 9.99 -8.88
CA VAL A 165 -11.98 9.37 -10.11
C VAL A 165 -10.87 8.71 -10.93
N GLU A 166 -9.72 9.39 -11.07
CA GLU A 166 -8.58 8.85 -11.81
C GLU A 166 -7.88 7.75 -11.03
N GLN A 167 -7.80 7.86 -9.70
CA GLN A 167 -7.28 6.77 -8.86
C GLN A 167 -8.07 5.47 -9.10
N ILE A 168 -9.41 5.55 -9.11
CA ILE A 168 -10.29 4.39 -9.37
C ILE A 168 -10.08 3.86 -10.79
N LYS A 169 -9.94 4.75 -11.80
CA LYS A 169 -9.69 4.35 -13.18
C LYS A 169 -8.36 3.59 -13.32
N ARG A 170 -7.29 4.10 -12.70
CA ARG A 170 -5.98 3.45 -12.71
C ARG A 170 -5.96 2.17 -11.86
N ALA A 171 -6.75 2.09 -10.79
CA ALA A 171 -6.88 0.84 -10.04
C ALA A 171 -7.47 -0.30 -10.89
N LYS A 172 -8.37 0.02 -11.83
CA LYS A 172 -8.99 -0.94 -12.76
C LYS A 172 -8.12 -1.27 -13.97
N GLY A 173 -7.39 -0.30 -14.52
CA GLY A 173 -6.65 -0.46 -15.79
C GLY A 173 -5.13 -0.38 -15.70
N GLY A 174 -4.58 -0.06 -14.53
CA GLY A 174 -3.15 0.19 -14.34
C GLY A 174 -2.31 -1.09 -14.26
N THR A 175 -1.01 -0.91 -14.39
CA THR A 175 -0.02 -1.99 -14.27
C THR A 175 0.08 -2.49 -12.82
N VAL A 176 0.71 -3.65 -12.62
CA VAL A 176 0.90 -4.24 -11.27
C VAL A 176 1.67 -3.28 -10.34
N THR A 177 2.65 -2.55 -10.88
CA THR A 177 3.43 -1.57 -10.13
C THR A 177 2.59 -0.34 -9.76
N GLU A 178 1.79 0.18 -10.68
CA GLU A 178 0.88 1.30 -10.40
C GLU A 178 -0.16 0.93 -9.34
N ARG A 179 -0.77 -0.26 -9.43
CA ARG A 179 -1.75 -0.73 -8.44
C ARG A 179 -1.15 -0.90 -7.06
N THR A 180 0.07 -1.42 -6.99
CA THR A 180 0.82 -1.53 -5.74
C THR A 180 1.10 -0.17 -5.12
N LEU A 181 1.51 0.82 -5.92
CA LEU A 181 1.74 2.19 -5.45
C LEU A 181 0.43 2.87 -5.02
N LEU A 182 -0.65 2.68 -5.79
CA LEU A 182 -1.98 3.21 -5.46
C LEU A 182 -2.52 2.65 -4.13
N GLU A 183 -2.31 1.35 -3.88
CA GLU A 183 -2.68 0.70 -2.62
C GLU A 183 -1.93 1.33 -1.43
N ARG A 184 -0.62 1.57 -1.56
CA ARG A 184 0.20 2.20 -0.53
C ARG A 184 -0.18 3.67 -0.27
N LEU A 185 -0.47 4.43 -1.33
CA LEU A 185 -0.73 5.87 -1.24
C LEU A 185 -2.14 6.22 -0.75
N TYR A 186 -3.15 5.52 -1.26
CA TYR A 186 -4.55 5.91 -1.07
C TYR A 186 -5.37 4.91 -0.24
N GLY A 187 -4.86 3.68 -0.07
CA GLY A 187 -5.45 2.64 0.77
C GLY A 187 -6.96 2.46 0.53
N LYS A 188 -7.76 2.82 1.54
CA LYS A 188 -9.22 2.65 1.57
C LYS A 188 -9.98 3.22 0.37
N ASN A 189 -9.48 4.30 -0.23
CA ASN A 189 -10.14 4.95 -1.37
C ASN A 189 -10.06 4.09 -2.64
N VAL A 190 -9.09 3.18 -2.70
CA VAL A 190 -8.75 2.43 -3.91
C VAL A 190 -8.96 0.92 -3.74
N TRP A 191 -8.99 0.40 -2.50
CA TRP A 191 -9.18 -1.05 -2.24
C TRP A 191 -10.43 -1.64 -2.90
N GLU A 192 -11.57 -0.95 -2.88
CA GLU A 192 -12.79 -1.45 -3.53
C GLU A 192 -12.60 -1.59 -5.05
N ALA A 193 -11.97 -0.60 -5.67
CA ALA A 193 -11.69 -0.60 -7.10
C ALA A 193 -10.67 -1.69 -7.49
N LEU A 194 -9.65 -1.90 -6.64
CA LEU A 194 -8.65 -2.96 -6.81
C LEU A 194 -9.30 -4.34 -6.69
N LEU A 195 -10.10 -4.59 -5.64
CA LEU A 195 -10.74 -5.88 -5.40
C LEU A 195 -11.80 -6.23 -6.47
N ARG A 196 -12.32 -5.25 -7.22
CA ARG A 196 -13.20 -5.51 -8.36
C ARG A 196 -12.44 -5.72 -9.67
N ASN A 197 -11.12 -5.56 -9.69
CA ASN A 197 -10.31 -5.74 -10.87
C ASN A 197 -10.03 -7.25 -11.11
N PRO A 198 -10.43 -7.83 -12.26
CA PRO A 198 -10.14 -9.23 -12.58
C PRO A 198 -8.66 -9.51 -12.82
N ALA A 199 -7.86 -8.49 -13.16
CA ALA A 199 -6.43 -8.60 -13.38
C ALA A 199 -5.60 -8.47 -12.08
N LEU A 200 -6.25 -8.42 -10.92
CA LEU A 200 -5.58 -8.34 -9.63
C LEU A 200 -4.91 -9.68 -9.29
N THR A 201 -3.61 -9.62 -8.95
CA THR A 201 -2.82 -10.82 -8.66
C THR A 201 -2.99 -11.30 -7.22
N ALA A 202 -2.76 -12.59 -6.99
CA ALA A 202 -2.83 -13.19 -5.66
C ALA A 202 -1.97 -12.50 -4.57
N PRO A 203 -0.71 -12.09 -4.83
CA PRO A 203 0.09 -11.38 -3.82
C PRO A 203 -0.43 -9.95 -3.55
N GLU A 204 -1.04 -9.28 -4.52
CA GLU A 204 -1.73 -8.00 -4.29
C GLU A 204 -2.94 -8.20 -3.37
N VAL A 205 -3.77 -9.21 -3.63
CA VAL A 205 -4.93 -9.57 -2.79
C VAL A 205 -4.49 -9.93 -1.37
N ALA A 206 -3.44 -10.74 -1.22
CA ALA A 206 -2.92 -11.14 0.09
C ALA A 206 -2.44 -9.93 0.91
N ARG A 207 -1.86 -8.91 0.26
CA ARG A 207 -1.42 -7.69 0.94
C ARG A 207 -2.59 -6.88 1.47
N ILE A 208 -3.60 -6.65 0.63
CA ILE A 208 -4.84 -5.95 1.00
C ILE A 208 -5.56 -6.72 2.12
N ALA A 209 -5.69 -8.04 2.00
CA ALA A 209 -6.37 -8.90 2.96
C ALA A 209 -5.70 -8.93 4.34
N ARG A 210 -4.39 -8.72 4.43
CA ARG A 210 -3.64 -8.65 5.70
C ARG A 210 -3.92 -7.37 6.47
N MET A 211 -4.33 -6.29 5.80
CA MET A 211 -4.52 -4.98 6.42
C MET A 211 -5.65 -5.01 7.46
N GLY A 212 -5.31 -4.77 8.72
CA GLY A 212 -6.29 -4.68 9.82
C GLY A 212 -7.23 -3.47 9.71
N SER A 213 -6.96 -2.53 8.80
CA SER A 213 -7.81 -1.39 8.47
C SER A 213 -8.83 -1.66 7.37
N LEU A 214 -8.79 -2.84 6.73
CA LEU A 214 -9.72 -3.21 5.66
C LEU A 214 -11.17 -3.30 6.20
N PRO A 215 -12.15 -2.59 5.60
CA PRO A 215 -13.55 -2.68 5.97
C PRO A 215 -14.13 -4.09 5.79
N ARG A 216 -15.07 -4.49 6.66
CA ARG A 216 -15.73 -5.81 6.61
C ARG A 216 -16.39 -6.12 5.26
N PRO A 217 -17.11 -5.18 4.60
CA PRO A 217 -17.69 -5.45 3.29
C PRO A 217 -16.65 -5.81 2.22
N LEU A 218 -15.43 -5.25 2.30
CA LEU A 218 -14.35 -5.57 1.36
C LEU A 218 -13.73 -6.93 1.66
N LEU A 219 -13.63 -7.34 2.93
CA LEU A 219 -13.25 -8.70 3.30
C LEU A 219 -14.23 -9.74 2.74
N GLU A 220 -15.52 -9.44 2.73
CA GLU A 220 -16.55 -10.31 2.17
C GLU A 220 -16.40 -10.50 0.65
N ILE A 221 -15.98 -9.46 -0.09
CA ILE A 221 -15.67 -9.59 -1.52
C ILE A 221 -14.55 -10.62 -1.74
N VAL A 222 -13.49 -10.56 -0.90
CA VAL A 222 -12.38 -11.53 -0.99
C VAL A 222 -12.84 -12.94 -0.65
N LEU A 223 -13.70 -13.08 0.37
CA LEU A 223 -14.25 -14.36 0.82
C LEU A 223 -15.35 -14.94 -0.08
N ALA A 224 -15.98 -14.11 -0.91
CA ALA A 224 -16.92 -14.55 -1.95
C ALA A 224 -16.18 -15.12 -3.16
N ASN A 225 -14.95 -14.67 -3.41
CA ASN A 225 -14.15 -15.14 -4.53
C ASN A 225 -13.47 -16.49 -4.21
N GLY A 226 -14.07 -17.58 -4.70
CA GLY A 226 -13.56 -18.94 -4.49
C GLY A 226 -12.15 -19.17 -5.03
N THR A 227 -11.76 -18.48 -6.10
CA THR A 227 -10.41 -18.62 -6.70
C THR A 227 -9.32 -18.14 -5.75
N TRP A 228 -9.56 -17.04 -5.03
CA TRP A 228 -8.60 -16.48 -4.09
C TRP A 228 -8.48 -17.28 -2.81
N ILE A 229 -9.59 -17.82 -2.27
CA ILE A 229 -9.56 -18.63 -1.04
C ILE A 229 -8.79 -19.94 -1.23
N GLN A 230 -8.82 -20.50 -2.44
CA GLN A 230 -8.03 -21.69 -2.76
C GLN A 230 -6.52 -21.43 -2.65
N ILE A 231 -6.08 -20.19 -2.85
CA ILE A 231 -4.67 -19.82 -2.77
C ILE A 231 -4.21 -19.78 -1.30
N PRO A 232 -3.21 -20.59 -0.89
CA PRO A 232 -2.76 -20.66 0.50
C PRO A 232 -2.21 -19.32 1.03
N GLU A 233 -1.61 -18.50 0.17
CA GLU A 233 -1.09 -17.19 0.54
C GLU A 233 -2.20 -16.22 0.97
N VAL A 234 -3.27 -16.11 0.17
CA VAL A 234 -4.41 -15.26 0.49
C VAL A 234 -5.12 -15.75 1.74
N ARG A 235 -5.27 -17.08 1.90
CA ARG A 235 -5.88 -17.66 3.10
C ARG A 235 -5.13 -17.31 4.37
N ARG A 236 -3.80 -17.43 4.37
CA ARG A 236 -2.95 -17.04 5.52
C ARG A 236 -3.07 -15.55 5.82
N ALA A 237 -3.10 -14.71 4.78
CA ALA A 237 -3.29 -13.28 4.95
C ALA A 237 -4.66 -12.94 5.59
N LEU A 238 -5.74 -13.57 5.13
CA LEU A 238 -7.08 -13.39 5.72
C LEU A 238 -7.10 -13.82 7.19
N LEU A 239 -6.47 -14.94 7.54
CA LEU A 239 -6.40 -15.43 8.92
C LEU A 239 -5.56 -14.54 9.85
N SER A 240 -4.61 -13.77 9.31
CA SER A 240 -3.89 -12.76 10.08
C SER A 240 -4.70 -11.48 10.34
N ASN A 241 -5.85 -11.29 9.67
CA ASN A 241 -6.65 -10.08 9.83
C ASN A 241 -7.52 -10.14 11.11
N PRO A 242 -7.43 -9.16 12.03
CA PRO A 242 -8.22 -9.15 13.26
C PRO A 242 -9.72 -8.92 13.04
N ARG A 243 -10.13 -8.39 11.88
CA ARG A 243 -11.54 -8.08 11.57
C ARG A 243 -12.33 -9.27 11.03
N LEU A 244 -11.68 -10.42 10.86
CA LEU A 244 -12.31 -11.63 10.34
C LEU A 244 -13.29 -12.22 11.37
N GLY A 245 -14.52 -12.50 10.95
CA GLY A 245 -15.55 -13.12 11.80
C GLY A 245 -15.26 -14.60 12.08
N THR A 246 -15.76 -15.11 13.21
CA THR A 246 -15.56 -16.49 13.66
C THR A 246 -16.01 -17.53 12.63
N ASP A 247 -17.15 -17.31 11.97
CA ASP A 247 -17.67 -18.23 10.95
C ASP A 247 -16.75 -18.33 9.73
N GLN A 248 -16.18 -17.19 9.34
CA GLN A 248 -15.25 -17.10 8.21
C GLN A 248 -13.91 -17.76 8.56
N ILE A 249 -13.42 -17.59 9.80
CA ILE A 249 -12.25 -18.31 10.31
C ILE A 249 -12.47 -19.82 10.19
N MET A 250 -13.60 -20.34 10.66
CA MET A 250 -13.91 -21.76 10.59
C MET A 250 -14.00 -22.28 9.15
N LYS A 251 -14.58 -21.50 8.24
CA LYS A 251 -14.62 -21.83 6.81
C LYS A 251 -13.22 -21.95 6.22
N LEU A 252 -12.33 -20.98 6.48
CA LEU A 252 -10.96 -20.99 5.96
C LEU A 252 -10.12 -22.13 6.56
N LEU A 253 -10.22 -22.36 7.88
CA LEU A 253 -9.47 -23.41 8.56
C LEU A 253 -9.85 -24.81 8.08
N ARG A 254 -11.13 -25.08 7.80
CA ARG A 254 -11.58 -26.37 7.24
C ARG A 254 -11.02 -26.68 5.85
N MET A 255 -10.57 -25.67 5.12
CA MET A 255 -9.94 -25.86 3.81
C MET A 255 -8.43 -26.10 3.91
N MET A 256 -7.83 -25.89 5.08
CA MET A 256 -6.38 -26.06 5.31
C MET A 256 -6.03 -27.51 5.53
N THR A 257 -4.78 -27.85 5.20
CA THR A 257 -4.24 -29.17 5.48
C THR A 257 -3.87 -29.32 6.97
N LYS A 258 -3.77 -30.56 7.45
CA LYS A 258 -3.35 -30.86 8.83
C LYS A 258 -2.00 -30.23 9.20
N GLN A 259 -1.07 -30.15 8.26
CA GLN A 259 0.23 -29.51 8.46
C GLN A 259 0.08 -28.00 8.68
N GLU A 260 -0.73 -27.33 7.86
CA GLU A 260 -0.98 -25.90 8.01
C GLU A 260 -1.79 -25.57 9.27
N LEU A 261 -2.73 -26.43 9.67
CA LEU A 261 -3.46 -26.29 10.93
C LEU A 261 -2.50 -26.34 12.13
N LYS A 262 -1.52 -27.24 12.13
CA LYS A 262 -0.49 -27.30 13.19
C LYS A 262 0.30 -26.00 13.27
N ILE A 263 0.73 -25.46 12.13
CA ILE A 263 1.42 -24.17 12.05
C ILE A 263 0.52 -23.05 12.58
N ALA A 264 -0.78 -23.07 12.22
CA ALA A 264 -1.72 -22.05 12.64
C ALA A 264 -1.97 -22.01 14.15
N THR A 265 -1.80 -23.12 14.87
CA THR A 265 -1.89 -23.11 16.35
C THR A 265 -0.72 -22.38 17.02
N MET A 266 0.46 -22.38 16.39
CA MET A 266 1.70 -21.85 16.96
C MET A 266 1.97 -20.41 16.52
N GLN A 267 1.48 -20.03 15.35
CA GLN A 267 1.78 -18.74 14.73
C GLN A 267 1.24 -17.56 15.55
N THR A 268 2.12 -16.63 15.94
CA THR A 268 1.77 -15.42 16.71
C THR A 268 1.11 -14.35 15.87
N ALA A 269 1.34 -14.36 14.55
CA ALA A 269 0.68 -13.46 13.61
C ALA A 269 -0.85 -13.69 13.48
N TYR A 270 -1.38 -14.80 13.99
CA TYR A 270 -2.81 -15.09 13.99
C TYR A 270 -3.48 -14.66 15.29
N SER A 271 -4.72 -14.19 15.18
CA SER A 271 -5.52 -13.83 16.34
C SER A 271 -5.75 -15.03 17.26
N MET A 272 -6.01 -14.76 18.54
CA MET A 272 -6.34 -15.81 19.52
C MET A 272 -7.53 -16.68 19.07
N ALA A 273 -8.53 -16.07 18.43
CA ALA A 273 -9.68 -16.77 17.88
C ALA A 273 -9.25 -17.83 16.85
N VAL A 274 -8.41 -17.46 15.88
CA VAL A 274 -7.89 -18.40 14.86
C VAL A 274 -7.12 -19.55 15.49
N ARG A 275 -6.21 -19.26 16.43
CA ARG A 275 -5.42 -20.29 17.12
C ARG A 275 -6.28 -21.28 17.90
N SER A 276 -7.28 -20.77 18.61
CA SER A 276 -8.20 -21.59 19.40
C SER A 276 -9.03 -22.53 18.51
N GLN A 277 -9.55 -22.02 17.39
CA GLN A 277 -10.35 -22.80 16.45
C GLN A 277 -9.50 -23.84 15.69
N ALA A 278 -8.28 -23.47 15.30
CA ALA A 278 -7.34 -24.42 14.68
C ALA A 278 -7.01 -25.58 15.62
N LYS A 279 -6.84 -25.31 16.93
CA LYS A 279 -6.58 -26.35 17.94
C LYS A 279 -7.78 -27.29 18.12
N THR A 280 -9.00 -26.76 18.07
CA THR A 280 -10.23 -27.57 18.13
C THR A 280 -10.34 -28.50 16.92
N LEU A 281 -10.09 -28.00 15.70
CA LEU A 281 -10.11 -28.81 14.48
C LEU A 281 -9.02 -29.88 14.47
N LEU A 282 -7.80 -29.56 14.88
CA LEU A 282 -6.70 -30.52 14.93
C LEU A 282 -6.96 -31.69 15.89
N LYS A 283 -7.67 -31.42 17.01
CA LYS A 283 -8.14 -32.48 17.91
C LYS A 283 -9.21 -33.36 17.28
N ALA A 284 -10.14 -32.77 16.54
CA ALA A 284 -11.21 -33.50 15.86
C ALA A 284 -10.70 -34.40 14.72
N GLU A 285 -9.62 -34.02 14.02
CA GLU A 285 -8.98 -34.84 12.97
C GLU A 285 -7.94 -35.86 13.50
N GLY A 286 -7.64 -35.83 14.79
CA GLY A 286 -6.61 -36.65 15.43
C GLY A 286 -7.13 -37.69 16.41
N GLY A 287 -8.43 -37.65 16.74
CA GLY A 287 -9.14 -38.70 17.48
C GLY A 287 -9.88 -39.61 16.51
#